data_AF-A0A9P6ZJR2-F1
#
_entry.id   AF-A0A9P6ZJR2-F1
#
_cell.length_a   1.000
_cell.length_b   1.000
_cell.length_c   1.000
_cell.angle_alpha   90.00
_cell.angle_beta   90.00
_cell.angle_gamma   90.00
#
_symmetry.space_group_name_H-M   'P 1'
#
loop_
_entity.id
_entity.type
_entity.pdbx_description
1 polymer ?
#
loop_
_entity_poly.entity_id
_entity_poly.type
_entity_poly.pdbx_seq_one_letter_code
_entity_poly.pdbx_strand_id
1 'polypeptide(L)' 'VCQAAKDDLTALLDPNTGSAPRLRQLCHDQITEVENSASSDVSQEGFDVLRMEANTWGLLQAVIPW' A
#
# COMPACT_ATOMS: atom_id res chain seq x y z
N VAL A 1 1.72 -9.21 11.35
CA VAL A 1 1.15 -7.91 11.78
C VAL A 1 -0.31 -7.77 11.32
N CYS A 2 -0.68 -8.13 10.08
CA CYS A 2 -2.07 -8.01 9.59
C CYS A 2 -3.07 -9.09 10.06
N GLN A 3 -2.60 -10.20 10.64
CA GLN A 3 -3.48 -11.32 11.05
C GLN A 3 -4.25 -11.05 12.35
N ALA A 4 -3.85 -10.05 13.15
CA ALA A 4 -4.46 -9.77 14.45
C ALA A 4 -5.71 -8.87 14.35
N ALA A 5 -5.87 -8.14 13.24
CA ALA A 5 -6.97 -7.19 13.01
C ALA A 5 -7.95 -7.69 11.94
N LYS A 6 -8.08 -9.02 11.80
CA LYS A 6 -8.78 -9.66 10.67
C LYS A 6 -10.20 -9.15 10.45
N ASP A 7 -10.86 -8.68 11.51
CA ASP A 7 -12.22 -8.14 11.48
C ASP A 7 -12.32 -6.68 11.99
N ASP A 8 -11.20 -6.03 12.34
CA ASP A 8 -11.20 -4.63 12.77
C ASP A 8 -10.96 -3.71 11.58
N LEU A 9 -12.06 -3.44 10.86
CA LEU A 9 -12.07 -2.52 9.73
C LEU A 9 -11.60 -1.12 10.12
N THR A 10 -11.83 -0.67 11.35
CA THR A 10 -11.36 0.63 11.82
C THR A 10 -9.85 0.64 11.94
N ALA A 11 -9.24 -0.36 12.58
CA ALA A 11 -7.79 -0.49 12.65
C ALA A 11 -7.11 -0.71 11.28
N LEU A 12 -7.86 -1.20 10.29
CA LEU A 12 -7.39 -1.32 8.92
C LEU A 12 -7.50 0.00 8.14
N LEU A 13 -8.63 0.71 8.26
CA LEU A 13 -9.02 1.78 7.33
C LEU A 13 -8.92 3.19 7.91
N ASP A 14 -8.72 3.35 9.22
CA ASP A 14 -8.57 4.67 9.84
C ASP A 14 -7.55 5.51 9.05
N PRO A 15 -7.87 6.76 8.67
CA PRO A 15 -7.07 7.50 7.70
C PRO A 15 -5.70 7.91 8.26
N ASN A 16 -5.58 7.99 9.59
CA ASN A 16 -4.39 8.49 10.27
C ASN A 16 -3.55 7.36 10.87
N THR A 17 -4.22 6.31 11.33
CA THR A 17 -3.66 5.23 12.13
C THR A 17 -3.97 3.85 11.57
N GLY A 18 -4.74 3.75 10.49
CA GLY A 18 -5.06 2.50 9.82
C GLY A 18 -3.84 1.86 9.18
N SER A 19 -3.91 0.55 8.98
CA SER A 19 -2.87 -0.18 8.27
C SER A 19 -2.87 0.12 6.77
N ALA A 20 -4.05 0.31 6.15
CA ALA A 20 -4.19 0.60 4.73
C ALA A 20 -3.46 1.89 4.29
N PRO A 21 -3.64 3.07 4.93
CA PRO A 21 -2.89 4.28 4.55
C PRO A 21 -1.38 4.12 4.72
N ARG A 22 -0.93 3.44 5.78
CA ARG A 22 0.51 3.20 6.00
C ARG A 22 1.10 2.27 4.94
N LEU A 23 0.41 1.18 4.60
CA LEU A 23 0.87 0.25 3.56
C LEU A 23 0.87 0.91 2.18
N ARG A 24 -0.15 1.73 1.88
CA ARG A 24 -0.16 2.54 0.66
C ARG A 24 1.06 3.45 0.57
N GLN A 25 1.40 4.14 1.66
CA GLN A 25 2.56 5.02 1.70
C GLN A 25 3.85 4.23 1.47
N LEU A 26 4.01 3.09 2.14
CA LEU A 26 5.17 2.22 1.96
C LEU A 26 5.34 1.75 0.50
N CYS A 27 4.25 1.37 -0.16
CA CYS A 27 4.31 1.00 -1.57
C CYS A 27 4.76 2.18 -2.45
N HIS A 28 4.26 3.40 -2.18
CA HIS A 28 4.69 4.60 -2.91
C HIS A 28 6.15 4.96 -2.67
N ASP A 29 6.63 4.81 -1.45
CA ASP A 29 8.04 5.05 -1.10
C ASP A 29 8.95 4.08 -1.87
N GLN A 30 8.61 2.80 -1.91
CA GLN A 30 9.34 1.79 -2.68
C GLN A 30 9.28 2.02 -4.20
N ILE A 31 8.11 2.41 -4.73
CA ILE A 31 7.98 2.77 -6.16
C ILE A 31 8.92 3.93 -6.48
N THR A 32 8.92 4.97 -5.65
CA THR A 32 9.77 6.15 -5.82
C THR A 32 11.25 5.78 -5.75
N GLU A 33 11.63 4.88 -4.82
CA GLU A 33 12.99 4.38 -4.71
C GLU A 33 13.43 3.61 -5.96
N VAL A 34 12.57 2.73 -6.48
CA VAL A 34 12.83 1.98 -7.73
C VAL A 34 12.94 2.90 -8.93
N GLU A 35 12.04 3.88 -9.07
CA GLU A 35 12.05 4.85 -10.18
C GLU A 35 13.28 5.75 -10.16
N ASN A 36 13.78 6.11 -8.97
CA ASN A 36 14.98 6.92 -8.79
C ASN A 36 16.29 6.13 -8.89
N SER A 37 16.23 4.80 -8.83
CA SER A 37 17.40 3.94 -8.86
C SER A 37 17.76 3.59 -10.31
N ALA A 38 18.89 4.14 -10.79
CA ALA A 38 19.38 3.95 -12.16
C ALA A 38 19.72 2.48 -12.54
N SER A 39 19.75 1.55 -11.58
CA SER A 39 19.97 0.11 -11.80
C SER A 39 19.08 -0.76 -10.90
N SER A 40 17.80 -0.44 -10.77
CA SER A 40 16.90 -1.31 -10.02
C SER A 40 16.84 -2.71 -10.65
N ASP A 41 17.32 -3.73 -9.93
CA ASP A 41 17.20 -5.16 -10.29
C ASP A 41 15.75 -5.69 -10.14
N VAL A 42 14.78 -4.80 -9.91
CA VAL A 42 13.36 -5.17 -9.80
C VAL A 42 12.83 -5.52 -11.18
N SER A 43 12.30 -6.73 -11.31
CA SER A 43 11.60 -7.14 -12.53
C SER A 43 10.36 -6.28 -12.76
N GLN A 44 10.02 -6.04 -14.02
CA GLN A 44 8.81 -5.28 -14.38
C GLN A 44 7.55 -5.88 -13.71
N GLU A 45 7.46 -7.20 -13.64
CA GLU A 45 6.36 -7.90 -12.96
C GLU A 45 6.29 -7.57 -11.46
N GLY A 46 7.42 -7.56 -10.76
CA GLY A 46 7.47 -7.18 -9.35
C GLY A 46 7.04 -5.72 -9.13
N PHE A 47 7.45 -4.84 -10.02
CA PHE A 47 7.05 -3.44 -10.00
C PHE A 47 5.54 -3.25 -10.27
N ASP A 48 4.97 -4.00 -11.21
CA ASP A 48 3.55 -3.96 -11.52
C ASP A 48 2.69 -4.48 -10.37
N VAL A 49 3.14 -5.54 -9.68
CA VAL A 49 2.51 -6.04 -8.44
C VAL A 49 2.54 -4.97 -7.36
N LEU A 50 3.68 -4.32 -7.13
CA LEU A 50 3.81 -3.26 -6.14
C LEU A 50 2.86 -2.08 -6.43
N ARG A 51 2.71 -1.71 -7.70
CA ARG A 51 1.75 -0.69 -8.15
C ARG A 51 0.31 -1.12 -7.91
N MET A 52 -0.02 -2.37 -8.20
CA MET A 52 -1.34 -2.94 -7.95
C MET A 52 -1.68 -2.94 -6.45
N GLU A 53 -0.72 -3.26 -5.58
CA GLU A 53 -0.90 -3.19 -4.13
C GLU A 53 -1.17 -1.76 -3.66
N ALA A 54 -0.38 -0.77 -4.11
CA ALA A 54 -0.60 0.64 -3.77
C ALA A 54 -2.01 1.11 -4.14
N ASN A 55 -2.48 0.74 -5.33
CA ASN A 55 -3.82 1.05 -5.82
C ASN A 55 -4.90 0.36 -4.98
N THR A 56 -4.68 -0.90 -4.60
CA THR A 56 -5.62 -1.66 -3.78
C THR A 56 -5.79 -1.02 -2.39
N TRP A 57 -4.69 -0.65 -1.74
CA TRP A 57 -4.73 0.05 -0.45
C TRP A 57 -5.39 1.43 -0.54
N GLY A 58 -5.23 2.13 -1.68
CA GLY A 58 -5.92 3.39 -1.95
C GLY A 58 -7.42 3.21 -2.17
N LEU A 59 -7.82 2.18 -2.93
CA LEU A 59 -9.22 1.89 -3.21
C LEU A 59 -10.00 1.61 -1.91
N LEU A 60 -9.42 0.82 -1.00
CA LEU A 60 -10.02 0.53 0.30
C LEU A 60 -10.37 1.79 1.11
N GLN A 61 -9.57 2.85 1.00
CA GLN A 61 -9.84 4.13 1.66
C GLN A 61 -10.85 5.00 0.90
N ALA A 62 -10.98 4.82 -0.41
CA ALA A 62 -11.87 5.63 -1.25
C ALA A 62 -13.33 5.17 -1.22
N VAL A 63 -13.58 3.87 -1.02
CA VAL A 63 -14.93 3.27 -1.11
C VAL A 63 -15.65 3.17 0.23
N ILE A 64 -14.98 3.53 1.34
CA ILE A 64 -15.57 3.50 2.68
C ILE A 64 -16.02 4.93 3.03
N PRO A 65 -17.32 5.15 3.30
CA PRO A 65 -17.83 6.44 3.74
C PRO A 65 -17.34 6.77 5.16
N TRP A 66 -16.94 8.02 5.37
CA TRP A 66 -16.48 8.58 6.65
C TRP A 66 -17.65 8.92 7.58
#